data_AF-A0A953BL32-F1
#
_entry.id   AF-A0A953BL32-F1
#
_cell.length_a   1.000
_cell.length_b   1.000
_cell.length_c   1.000
_cell.angle_alpha   90.00
_cell.angle_beta   90.00
_cell.angle_gamma   90.00
#
_symmetry.space_group_name_H-M   'P 1'
#
loop_
_entity.id
_entity.type
_entity.pdbx_description
1 polymer ?
#
loop_
_entity_poly.entity_id
_entity_poly.type
_entity_poly.pdbx_seq_one_letter_code
_entity_poly.pdbx_strand_id
1 'polypeptide(L)'
;MKLKNVWKAPVLAMLGAGMAVAQTTPGKPSAPKAPDAPASNAPAPSSPANGTPTNGTPTSGTPTNNTPTNNTPHNRPGPSNPPGATNPTNGQVPGTTTPTGPGSTTPQNRPTTPTTGPVVTPEAGMQGAPPEWPKVTQGPYITTSVPKDWLLQIIVDLSSNGSINPALWVQSSTPFVFDSMTMVFPIVANASNSQVNISGVRSWLRFEGHDVMTGGFAKEWTAENPAPVLLRTMANGQLYPAGVMLGKWYWEKQNTQTKTVQLMIEIPSTSTRTFIDDAGACKVEWPKGPWPEIAAACFQPQMFIDCGIDPVTYEMKMYNMKPVQDAVREWTNGNPKAVTPHKLAKYLTHKVVHGMIPGRPDIYWGTLPQSILGLDLLGAPLALQTRQIGVKDMGTVLVACMREAGLPARLVYGYQAMQDVSDGNSLVHFASNDRFRCWVEYCLYDEAKKTVNWVPIDYQQFRFTSNAMGNLDEPWNYIGTLTYADSMVPVALQAFPPTTVMGYGYPALWGWVLMPGVPVNLGQQVTVSTSRAGTSPQNAKKNQGESNNPPNQVR
;
A
#
# COMPACT_ATOMS: atom_id res chain seq x y z
N MET A 1 -24.54 3.21 -17.35
CA MET A 1 -25.05 2.17 -16.43
C MET A 1 -25.00 2.70 -15.00
N LYS A 2 -26.14 2.79 -14.30
CA LYS A 2 -26.23 3.33 -12.93
C LYS A 2 -26.10 2.19 -11.91
N LEU A 3 -24.90 1.99 -11.36
CA LEU A 3 -24.67 1.24 -10.13
C LEU A 3 -25.10 2.13 -8.94
N LYS A 4 -26.35 2.02 -8.51
CA LYS A 4 -26.82 2.55 -7.22
C LYS A 4 -27.53 1.40 -6.51
N ASN A 5 -27.17 1.13 -5.25
CA ASN A 5 -27.88 0.25 -4.29
C ASN A 5 -27.28 -1.15 -4.01
N VAL A 6 -26.00 -1.26 -3.63
CA VAL A 6 -25.50 -2.46 -2.92
C VAL A 6 -24.83 -2.16 -1.57
N TRP A 7 -24.67 -0.89 -1.18
CA TRP A 7 -23.93 -0.51 0.03
C TRP A 7 -24.83 0.24 1.03
N LYS A 8 -25.49 -0.48 1.94
CA LYS A 8 -26.05 0.10 3.17
C LYS A 8 -25.90 -0.90 4.31
N ALA A 9 -24.80 -0.81 5.04
CA ALA A 9 -24.67 -1.36 6.39
C ALA A 9 -24.43 -0.18 7.34
N PRO A 10 -25.01 -0.17 8.56
CA PRO A 10 -24.84 0.94 9.48
C PRO A 10 -23.49 0.81 10.21
N VAL A 11 -22.53 1.68 9.88
CA VAL A 11 -21.29 1.87 10.64
C VAL A 11 -21.51 3.03 11.60
N LEU A 12 -21.68 2.76 12.88
CA LEU A 12 -21.66 3.76 13.94
C LEU A 12 -20.66 3.34 15.02
N ALA A 13 -19.86 4.30 15.47
CA ALA A 13 -18.89 4.28 16.57
C ALA A 13 -17.49 3.72 16.24
N MET A 14 -16.53 4.64 16.01
CA MET A 14 -15.36 4.88 16.88
C MET A 14 -14.32 5.73 16.13
N LEU A 15 -14.27 7.04 16.43
CA LEU A 15 -13.08 7.89 16.35
C LEU A 15 -13.46 9.23 17.00
N GLY A 16 -13.25 9.32 18.31
CA GLY A 16 -13.59 10.51 19.08
C GLY A 16 -12.68 10.66 20.29
N ALA A 17 -11.45 11.13 20.07
CA ALA A 17 -10.69 11.97 21.01
C ALA A 17 -9.33 12.34 20.39
N GLY A 18 -9.08 13.64 20.21
CA GLY A 18 -7.69 14.14 20.14
C GLY A 18 -7.31 15.06 18.97
N MET A 19 -8.07 16.13 18.69
CA MET A 19 -7.48 17.38 18.19
C MET A 19 -8.34 18.57 18.59
N ALA A 20 -7.84 19.38 19.54
CA ALA A 20 -8.39 20.69 19.85
C ALA A 20 -7.86 21.70 18.82
N VAL A 21 -8.74 22.21 17.96
CA VAL A 21 -8.46 23.36 17.08
C VAL A 21 -9.00 24.61 17.77
N ALA A 22 -8.14 25.58 18.00
CA ALA A 22 -8.51 26.88 18.54
C ALA A 22 -9.40 27.63 17.53
N GLN A 23 -10.62 27.97 17.94
CA GLN A 23 -11.53 28.84 17.18
C GLN A 23 -11.19 30.31 17.45
N THR A 24 -10.80 31.05 16.41
CA THR A 24 -10.77 32.51 16.42
C THR A 24 -12.06 33.06 15.79
N THR A 25 -12.68 34.00 16.49
CA THR A 25 -13.92 34.72 16.16
C THR A 25 -13.81 35.57 14.88
N PRO A 26 -14.87 35.70 14.05
CA PRO A 26 -14.84 36.53 12.85
C PRO A 26 -15.17 38.00 13.15
N GLY A 27 -14.27 38.89 12.74
CA GLY A 27 -14.45 40.34 12.72
C GLY A 27 -15.27 40.83 11.53
N LYS A 28 -16.07 41.85 11.80
CA LYS A 28 -17.00 42.60 10.95
C LYS A 28 -16.31 43.26 9.73
N PRO A 29 -16.92 43.29 8.52
CA PRO A 29 -16.34 43.99 7.38
C PRO A 29 -16.74 45.47 7.35
N SER A 30 -15.72 46.34 7.25
CA SER A 30 -15.85 47.76 6.97
C SER A 30 -15.70 48.00 5.46
N ALA A 31 -16.64 48.73 4.87
CA ALA A 31 -16.63 49.14 3.46
C ALA A 31 -15.51 50.17 3.17
N PRO A 32 -14.86 50.13 2.00
CA PRO A 32 -14.09 51.26 1.50
C PRO A 32 -14.85 52.08 0.46
N LYS A 33 -14.70 53.39 0.63
CA LYS A 33 -15.22 54.51 -0.16
C LYS A 33 -14.29 54.76 -1.36
N ALA A 34 -14.88 55.10 -2.51
CA ALA A 34 -14.16 55.53 -3.73
C ALA A 34 -13.35 56.82 -3.50
N PRO A 35 -12.32 57.08 -4.32
CA PRO A 35 -12.45 58.24 -5.21
C PRO A 35 -11.82 58.10 -6.61
N ASP A 36 -12.50 58.74 -7.56
CA ASP A 36 -12.07 59.57 -8.70
C ASP A 36 -10.86 59.22 -9.59
N ALA A 37 -11.17 59.20 -10.89
CA ALA A 37 -10.24 59.20 -12.03
C ALA A 37 -9.43 60.51 -12.12
N PRO A 38 -8.30 60.52 -12.86
CA PRO A 38 -8.40 61.05 -14.22
C PRO A 38 -7.53 60.33 -15.27
N ALA A 39 -7.68 60.80 -16.50
CA ALA A 39 -7.37 60.19 -17.79
C ALA A 39 -5.89 60.17 -18.23
N SER A 40 -5.70 59.39 -19.30
CA SER A 40 -4.87 59.66 -20.49
C SER A 40 -3.46 59.06 -20.61
N ASN A 41 -3.20 58.64 -21.86
CA ASN A 41 -1.94 58.48 -22.58
C ASN A 41 -1.24 57.11 -22.56
N ALA A 42 -1.56 56.32 -23.59
CA ALA A 42 -0.77 55.22 -24.10
C ALA A 42 0.38 55.73 -25.00
N PRO A 43 1.54 55.08 -24.92
CA PRO A 43 2.38 54.88 -26.10
C PRO A 43 2.77 53.41 -26.28
N ALA A 44 2.65 52.90 -27.51
CA ALA A 44 3.40 51.74 -27.98
C ALA A 44 4.91 52.07 -27.96
N PRO A 45 5.84 51.09 -27.87
CA PRO A 45 6.41 50.59 -29.14
C PRO A 45 7.06 49.17 -29.14
N SER A 46 7.20 48.69 -30.38
CA SER A 46 8.33 47.97 -31.02
C SER A 46 8.85 46.62 -30.50
N SER A 47 8.77 45.64 -31.41
CA SER A 47 9.56 44.40 -31.51
C SER A 47 11.08 44.65 -31.60
N PRO A 48 11.94 43.72 -31.13
CA PRO A 48 13.32 43.64 -31.57
C PRO A 48 13.57 42.50 -32.57
N ALA A 49 14.54 42.77 -33.43
CA ALA A 49 14.96 42.03 -34.61
C ALA A 49 15.90 40.84 -34.32
N ASN A 50 15.99 39.98 -35.34
CA ASN A 50 16.98 38.92 -35.55
C ASN A 50 18.43 39.37 -35.27
N GLY A 51 19.15 38.55 -34.51
CA GLY A 51 20.61 38.56 -34.42
C GLY A 51 21.14 37.13 -34.51
N THR A 52 21.97 36.87 -35.52
CA THR A 52 22.74 35.65 -35.73
C THR A 52 23.85 35.50 -34.69
N PRO A 53 24.12 34.29 -34.14
CA PRO A 53 25.30 34.07 -33.30
C PRO A 53 26.53 33.73 -34.14
N THR A 54 27.62 34.47 -33.90
CA THR A 54 28.98 34.16 -34.36
C THR A 54 29.61 33.06 -33.50
N ASN A 55 30.32 32.16 -34.18
CA ASN A 55 31.08 31.03 -33.64
C ASN A 55 32.19 31.51 -32.68
N GLY A 56 32.19 31.00 -31.45
CA GLY A 56 33.28 31.15 -30.48
C GLY A 56 33.74 29.77 -29.99
N THR A 57 34.99 29.44 -30.29
CA THR A 57 35.70 28.21 -29.90
C THR A 57 35.93 28.18 -28.38
N PRO A 58 35.61 27.09 -27.66
CA PRO A 58 35.95 26.98 -26.24
C PRO A 58 37.36 26.38 -26.05
N THR A 59 38.22 27.12 -25.36
CA THR A 59 39.50 26.66 -24.82
C THR A 59 39.28 25.69 -23.65
N SER A 60 39.92 24.53 -23.75
CA SER A 60 40.01 23.47 -22.75
C SER A 60 40.59 23.95 -21.41
N GLY A 61 39.80 23.88 -20.34
CA GLY A 61 40.26 23.98 -18.95
C GLY A 61 40.05 22.65 -18.22
N THR A 62 41.14 22.06 -17.75
CA THR A 62 41.18 20.85 -16.89
C THR A 62 40.47 21.07 -15.55
N PRO A 63 39.58 20.16 -15.10
CA PRO A 63 39.03 20.24 -13.76
C PRO A 63 39.97 19.57 -12.73
N THR A 64 40.36 20.36 -11.72
CA THR A 64 41.07 19.88 -10.53
C THR A 64 40.12 19.13 -9.60
N ASN A 65 40.66 18.05 -9.06
CA ASN A 65 40.02 17.07 -8.19
C ASN A 65 39.82 17.66 -6.78
N ASN A 66 38.58 17.86 -6.34
CA ASN A 66 38.27 18.24 -4.96
C ASN A 66 37.45 17.12 -4.28
N THR A 67 38.12 16.43 -3.37
CA THR A 67 37.57 15.44 -2.43
C THR A 67 36.81 16.15 -1.31
N PRO A 68 35.54 15.80 -1.00
CA PRO A 68 34.88 16.28 0.21
C PRO A 68 35.25 15.38 1.40
N THR A 69 35.84 15.99 2.42
CA THR A 69 36.09 15.42 3.74
C THR A 69 34.82 15.26 4.56
N ASN A 70 34.60 14.03 5.04
CA ASN A 70 34.14 13.62 6.36
C ASN A 70 33.16 14.53 7.14
N ASN A 71 31.91 14.07 7.30
CA ASN A 71 30.95 14.61 8.27
C ASN A 71 30.88 13.73 9.53
N THR A 72 31.20 14.34 10.66
CA THR A 72 31.08 13.81 12.02
C THR A 72 29.60 13.74 12.45
N PRO A 73 29.18 12.76 13.29
CA PRO A 73 27.78 12.63 13.69
C PRO A 73 27.36 13.70 14.70
N HIS A 74 26.21 14.35 14.46
CA HIS A 74 25.53 15.18 15.46
C HIS A 74 24.78 14.28 16.45
N ASN A 75 25.27 14.25 17.70
CA ASN A 75 24.53 13.74 18.85
C ASN A 75 23.33 14.66 19.16
N ARG A 76 22.14 14.07 19.24
CA ARG A 76 20.91 14.73 19.69
C ARG A 76 20.82 14.64 21.22
N PRO A 77 20.64 15.74 21.97
CA PRO A 77 20.37 15.67 23.40
C PRO A 77 18.92 15.22 23.66
N GLY A 78 18.76 14.37 24.68
CA GLY A 78 17.46 13.89 25.16
C GLY A 78 16.63 14.99 25.86
N PRO A 79 15.32 14.78 26.06
CA PRO A 79 14.45 15.77 26.66
C PRO A 79 14.67 15.88 28.18
N SER A 80 14.93 17.10 28.63
CA SER A 80 14.96 17.51 30.03
C SER A 80 13.55 17.58 30.64
N ASN A 81 13.37 16.97 31.82
CA ASN A 81 12.18 17.13 32.66
C ASN A 81 12.01 18.59 33.12
N PRO A 82 10.77 19.11 33.19
CA PRO A 82 10.50 20.38 33.86
C PRO A 82 10.49 20.22 35.40
N PRO A 83 10.91 21.26 36.15
CA PRO A 83 11.06 21.21 37.60
C PRO A 83 9.73 21.36 38.36
N GLY A 84 9.72 20.79 39.56
CA GLY A 84 8.56 20.68 40.45
C GLY A 84 8.01 22.01 40.95
N ALA A 85 6.69 22.04 41.13
CA ALA A 85 5.98 23.08 41.85
C ALA A 85 5.59 22.56 43.25
N THR A 86 5.89 23.39 44.23
CA THR A 86 5.70 23.23 45.66
C THR A 86 4.23 23.26 46.10
N ASN A 87 3.89 22.38 47.05
CA ASN A 87 2.66 22.46 47.86
C ASN A 87 2.57 23.77 48.65
N PRO A 88 1.34 24.24 48.89
CA PRO A 88 0.99 24.69 50.24
C PRO A 88 -0.26 24.01 50.81
N THR A 89 -0.18 23.84 52.12
CA THR A 89 -1.07 23.15 53.05
C THR A 89 -2.30 23.98 53.44
N ASN A 90 -3.39 23.26 53.75
CA ASN A 90 -4.49 23.55 54.68
C ASN A 90 -5.44 24.75 54.46
N GLY A 91 -6.73 24.40 54.33
CA GLY A 91 -7.89 25.26 54.58
C GLY A 91 -9.19 24.45 54.72
N GLN A 92 -9.56 24.15 55.97
CA GLN A 92 -10.92 23.90 56.48
C GLN A 92 -11.94 24.92 55.89
N VAL A 93 -13.23 24.71 55.60
CA VAL A 93 -14.44 24.16 56.26
C VAL A 93 -15.56 24.07 55.14
N PRO A 94 -16.90 24.09 55.38
CA PRO A 94 -17.86 23.16 56.00
C PRO A 94 -18.81 22.47 54.98
N GLY A 95 -19.52 21.44 55.45
CA GLY A 95 -20.54 20.73 54.68
C GLY A 95 -21.82 21.54 54.39
N THR A 96 -22.49 21.17 53.31
CA THR A 96 -23.86 21.60 53.00
C THR A 96 -24.67 20.48 52.31
N THR A 97 -25.77 20.19 53.00
CA THR A 97 -27.02 19.52 52.64
C THR A 97 -27.38 19.36 51.15
N THR A 98 -27.76 18.13 50.79
CA THR A 98 -28.46 17.76 49.56
C THR A 98 -29.96 18.11 49.65
N PRO A 99 -30.55 18.81 48.66
CA PRO A 99 -31.99 18.82 48.46
C PRO A 99 -32.38 17.85 47.33
N THR A 100 -33.23 16.89 47.67
CA THR A 100 -34.10 16.13 46.77
C THR A 100 -35.08 17.07 46.05
N GLY A 101 -35.16 16.97 44.72
CA GLY A 101 -36.19 17.59 43.89
C GLY A 101 -36.27 16.93 42.50
N PRO A 102 -37.46 16.90 41.85
CA PRO A 102 -37.89 15.77 41.04
C PRO A 102 -37.87 16.02 39.52
N GLY A 103 -37.79 14.93 38.77
CA GLY A 103 -38.49 14.75 37.49
C GLY A 103 -37.97 15.54 36.28
N SER A 104 -37.14 14.90 35.46
CA SER A 104 -37.02 15.24 34.04
C SER A 104 -37.15 13.95 33.21
N THR A 105 -38.32 13.80 32.59
CA THR A 105 -38.62 12.77 31.59
C THR A 105 -37.98 13.15 30.27
N THR A 106 -36.79 12.60 29.98
CA THR A 106 -36.20 12.65 28.63
C THR A 106 -36.51 11.33 27.91
N PRO A 107 -37.07 11.32 26.69
CA PRO A 107 -37.42 10.09 25.99
C PRO A 107 -36.17 9.31 25.60
N GLN A 108 -36.01 8.13 26.18
CA GLN A 108 -34.96 7.18 25.83
C GLN A 108 -35.39 6.44 24.55
N ASN A 109 -34.99 6.97 23.39
CA ASN A 109 -35.15 6.32 22.10
C ASN A 109 -34.27 5.05 22.06
N ARG A 110 -34.86 3.92 22.43
CA ARG A 110 -34.31 2.59 22.22
C ARG A 110 -34.39 2.27 20.71
N PRO A 111 -33.27 1.98 20.02
CA PRO A 111 -33.33 1.53 18.63
C PRO A 111 -34.11 0.21 18.56
N THR A 112 -35.16 0.19 17.75
CA THR A 112 -35.89 -1.02 17.41
C THR A 112 -34.99 -1.98 16.64
N THR A 113 -35.01 -3.25 17.02
CA THR A 113 -34.37 -4.38 16.36
C THR A 113 -34.49 -4.28 14.84
N PRO A 114 -33.41 -4.42 14.05
CA PRO A 114 -33.51 -4.42 12.60
C PRO A 114 -34.37 -5.60 12.15
N THR A 115 -35.41 -5.32 11.38
CA THR A 115 -36.15 -6.36 10.66
C THR A 115 -35.18 -7.08 9.73
N THR A 116 -34.93 -8.35 10.00
CA THR A 116 -34.12 -9.25 9.17
C THR A 116 -34.77 -9.36 7.79
N GLY A 117 -34.29 -8.57 6.84
CA GLY A 117 -34.48 -8.90 5.43
C GLY A 117 -33.86 -10.27 5.14
N PRO A 118 -34.32 -10.99 4.10
CA PRO A 118 -33.76 -12.28 3.74
C PRO A 118 -32.25 -12.12 3.54
N VAL A 119 -31.47 -12.84 4.34
CA VAL A 119 -30.03 -13.00 4.12
C VAL A 119 -29.90 -13.64 2.76
N VAL A 120 -29.38 -12.88 1.79
CA VAL A 120 -29.00 -13.44 0.50
C VAL A 120 -27.82 -14.36 0.77
N THR A 121 -28.09 -15.66 0.89
CA THR A 121 -27.05 -16.68 0.91
C THR A 121 -26.19 -16.46 -0.33
N PRO A 122 -24.87 -16.26 -0.19
CA PRO A 122 -23.99 -16.09 -1.34
C PRO A 122 -24.17 -17.29 -2.26
N GLU A 123 -24.57 -17.02 -3.51
CA GLU A 123 -24.83 -18.04 -4.51
C GLU A 123 -23.65 -19.02 -4.59
N ALA A 124 -23.92 -20.31 -4.39
CA ALA A 124 -22.97 -21.42 -4.48
C ALA A 124 -22.41 -21.65 -5.91
N GLY A 125 -22.52 -20.66 -6.80
CA GLY A 125 -22.31 -20.79 -8.24
C GLY A 125 -20.88 -20.56 -8.74
N MET A 126 -19.89 -20.26 -7.90
CA MET A 126 -18.50 -20.03 -8.34
C MET A 126 -17.61 -21.28 -8.27
N GLN A 127 -18.15 -22.48 -8.53
CA GLN A 127 -17.39 -23.74 -8.55
C GLN A 127 -16.87 -24.14 -9.95
N GLY A 128 -16.75 -23.18 -10.88
CA GLY A 128 -16.02 -23.42 -12.14
C GLY A 128 -14.52 -23.55 -11.87
N ALA A 129 -13.84 -24.42 -12.63
CA ALA A 129 -12.38 -24.43 -12.65
C ALA A 129 -11.86 -23.00 -12.87
N PRO A 130 -10.87 -22.52 -12.09
CA PRO A 130 -10.37 -21.17 -12.26
C PRO A 130 -9.96 -20.97 -13.72
N PRO A 131 -10.34 -19.86 -14.37
CA PRO A 131 -9.87 -19.60 -15.73
C PRO A 131 -8.35 -19.72 -15.77
N GLU A 132 -7.83 -20.46 -16.76
CA GLU A 132 -6.39 -20.55 -16.97
C GLU A 132 -5.88 -19.14 -17.26
N TRP A 133 -4.83 -18.71 -16.55
CA TRP A 133 -4.24 -17.41 -16.85
C TRP A 133 -3.80 -17.39 -18.30
N PRO A 134 -4.03 -16.30 -19.05
CA PRO A 134 -3.32 -16.08 -20.28
C PRO A 134 -1.83 -16.27 -19.98
N LYS A 135 -1.17 -17.21 -20.66
CA LYS A 135 0.27 -17.39 -20.53
C LYS A 135 0.95 -16.15 -21.10
N VAL A 136 1.14 -15.16 -20.24
CA VAL A 136 1.84 -13.95 -20.60
C VAL A 136 3.32 -14.31 -20.64
N THR A 137 3.91 -14.23 -21.83
CA THR A 137 5.34 -14.47 -21.99
C THR A 137 6.08 -13.26 -21.46
N GLN A 138 6.93 -13.47 -20.44
CA GLN A 138 7.82 -12.43 -19.95
C GLN A 138 8.73 -11.98 -21.09
N GLY A 139 8.81 -10.66 -21.29
CA GLY A 139 9.64 -10.12 -22.36
C GLY A 139 11.14 -10.07 -22.02
N PRO A 140 11.96 -9.67 -23.00
CA PRO A 140 13.42 -9.69 -22.85
C PRO A 140 13.98 -8.48 -22.10
N TYR A 141 13.16 -7.48 -21.74
CA TYR A 141 13.65 -6.20 -21.21
C TYR A 141 13.96 -6.25 -19.72
N ILE A 142 13.39 -7.21 -18.98
CA ILE A 142 13.73 -7.47 -17.58
C ILE A 142 14.33 -8.85 -17.49
N THR A 143 15.60 -8.89 -17.09
CA THR A 143 16.29 -10.14 -16.73
C THR A 143 16.34 -10.27 -15.22
N THR A 144 16.35 -11.50 -14.74
CA THR A 144 16.41 -11.83 -13.31
C THR A 144 17.66 -12.63 -12.99
N SER A 145 18.19 -12.48 -11.77
CA SER A 145 19.32 -13.27 -11.30
C SER A 145 19.28 -13.51 -9.79
N VAL A 146 20.13 -14.42 -9.31
CA VAL A 146 20.28 -14.76 -7.88
C VAL A 146 18.93 -15.10 -7.23
N PRO A 147 18.28 -16.21 -7.63
CA PRO A 147 17.03 -16.62 -7.01
C PRO A 147 17.25 -16.95 -5.53
N LYS A 148 16.35 -16.46 -4.68
CA LYS A 148 16.31 -16.73 -3.24
C LYS A 148 14.91 -17.20 -2.87
N ASP A 149 14.85 -18.37 -2.27
CA ASP A 149 13.61 -18.94 -1.76
C ASP A 149 13.29 -18.43 -0.36
N TRP A 150 12.06 -17.97 -0.20
CA TRP A 150 11.50 -17.38 1.01
C TRP A 150 10.23 -18.12 1.41
N LEU A 151 10.03 -18.21 2.72
CA LEU A 151 8.74 -18.52 3.31
C LEU A 151 8.21 -17.25 3.94
N LEU A 152 7.22 -16.64 3.28
CA LEU A 152 6.49 -15.49 3.80
C LEU A 152 5.42 -15.99 4.78
N GLN A 153 5.49 -15.53 6.02
CA GLN A 153 4.54 -15.85 7.07
C GLN A 153 3.69 -14.62 7.38
N ILE A 154 2.38 -14.78 7.23
CA ILE A 154 1.38 -13.77 7.52
C ILE A 154 0.55 -14.26 8.71
N ILE A 155 0.37 -13.42 9.71
CA ILE A 155 -0.54 -13.68 10.83
C ILE A 155 -1.48 -12.49 10.92
N VAL A 156 -2.74 -12.68 10.58
CA VAL A 156 -3.77 -11.65 10.75
C VAL A 156 -4.59 -11.99 11.99
N ASP A 157 -4.56 -11.10 12.96
CA ASP A 157 -5.34 -11.22 14.19
C ASP A 157 -6.55 -10.29 14.13
N LEU A 158 -7.66 -10.79 14.67
CA LEU A 158 -8.86 -10.05 15.01
C LEU A 158 -9.18 -10.36 16.46
N SER A 159 -9.20 -9.35 17.33
CA SER A 159 -9.41 -9.52 18.75
C SER A 159 -10.45 -8.56 19.28
N SER A 160 -11.23 -8.98 20.28
CA SER A 160 -12.09 -8.06 21.02
C SER A 160 -11.23 -7.03 21.75
N ASN A 161 -11.40 -5.74 21.43
CA ASN A 161 -10.86 -4.65 22.22
C ASN A 161 -11.70 -4.54 23.48
N GLY A 162 -11.13 -4.98 24.60
CA GLY A 162 -11.75 -4.78 25.89
C GLY A 162 -11.82 -3.32 26.29
N SER A 163 -12.81 -2.95 27.11
CA SER A 163 -12.71 -1.73 27.91
C SER A 163 -11.54 -1.87 28.87
N ILE A 164 -10.67 -0.86 28.92
CA ILE A 164 -9.67 -0.77 29.99
C ILE A 164 -10.44 -0.53 31.27
N ASN A 165 -10.35 -1.44 32.23
CA ASN A 165 -10.82 -1.15 33.58
C ASN A 165 -9.82 -0.17 34.22
N PRO A 166 -10.17 1.10 34.45
CA PRO A 166 -9.22 2.09 34.94
C PRO A 166 -8.72 1.79 36.36
N ALA A 167 -9.46 0.99 37.14
CA ALA A 167 -9.05 0.61 38.49
C ALA A 167 -7.99 -0.51 38.50
N LEU A 168 -7.97 -1.37 37.47
CA LEU A 168 -7.09 -2.54 37.42
C LEU A 168 -6.01 -2.43 36.34
N TRP A 169 -6.13 -1.48 35.40
CA TRP A 169 -5.34 -1.43 34.16
C TRP A 169 -5.37 -2.74 33.37
N VAL A 170 -6.36 -3.61 33.63
CA VAL A 170 -6.58 -4.85 32.90
C VAL A 170 -7.62 -4.59 31.81
N GLN A 171 -7.28 -4.99 30.59
CA GLN A 171 -8.19 -4.94 29.45
C GLN A 171 -9.10 -6.17 29.50
N SER A 172 -10.40 -5.97 29.70
CA SER A 172 -11.36 -7.09 29.74
C SER A 172 -11.82 -7.46 28.34
N SER A 173 -11.32 -8.56 27.77
CA SER A 173 -11.77 -9.05 26.46
C SER A 173 -13.19 -9.64 26.56
N THR A 174 -14.17 -9.01 25.89
CA THR A 174 -15.54 -9.53 25.80
C THR A 174 -15.66 -10.37 24.52
N PRO A 175 -16.08 -11.65 24.59
CA PRO A 175 -16.29 -12.45 23.40
C PRO A 175 -17.32 -11.79 22.46
N PHE A 176 -17.07 -11.86 21.15
CA PHE A 176 -18.04 -11.49 20.14
C PHE A 176 -18.68 -12.75 19.54
N VAL A 177 -19.89 -12.58 19.01
CA VAL A 177 -20.72 -13.67 18.48
C VAL A 177 -20.99 -13.44 17.00
N PHE A 178 -20.89 -14.49 16.20
CA PHE A 178 -21.23 -14.49 14.77
C PHE A 178 -21.70 -15.86 14.29
N ASP A 179 -22.43 -15.90 13.18
CA ASP A 179 -22.92 -17.11 12.54
C ASP A 179 -22.03 -17.55 11.37
N SER A 180 -21.49 -16.57 10.64
CA SER A 180 -20.50 -16.82 9.59
C SER A 180 -19.45 -15.72 9.53
N MET A 181 -18.30 -16.09 8.98
CA MET A 181 -17.16 -15.23 8.79
C MET A 181 -16.54 -15.48 7.43
N THR A 182 -16.27 -14.41 6.68
CA THR A 182 -15.40 -14.43 5.51
C THR A 182 -14.19 -13.57 5.80
N MET A 183 -13.01 -14.09 5.49
CA MET A 183 -11.79 -13.31 5.45
C MET A 183 -11.19 -13.36 4.06
N VAL A 184 -10.62 -12.25 3.60
CA VAL A 184 -9.83 -12.22 2.37
C VAL A 184 -8.44 -11.67 2.62
N PHE A 185 -7.45 -12.27 1.94
CA PHE A 185 -6.06 -11.85 1.97
C PHE A 185 -5.44 -11.95 0.57
N PRO A 186 -4.62 -10.98 0.13
CA PRO A 186 -4.01 -11.00 -1.19
C PRO A 186 -2.96 -12.10 -1.33
N ILE A 187 -2.98 -12.79 -2.48
CA ILE A 187 -1.94 -13.73 -2.91
C ILE A 187 -1.36 -13.18 -4.21
N VAL A 188 -0.10 -12.74 -4.16
CA VAL A 188 0.58 -12.14 -5.32
C VAL A 188 1.26 -13.25 -6.12
N ALA A 189 0.62 -13.73 -7.20
CA ALA A 189 1.19 -14.81 -8.02
C ALA A 189 2.57 -14.46 -8.55
N ASN A 190 2.67 -13.26 -9.15
CA ASN A 190 3.87 -12.77 -9.81
C ASN A 190 4.02 -11.26 -9.59
N ALA A 191 5.22 -10.86 -9.18
CA ALA A 191 5.75 -9.51 -9.28
C ALA A 191 6.95 -9.52 -10.24
N SER A 192 7.46 -8.35 -10.60
CA SER A 192 8.64 -8.24 -11.48
C SER A 192 9.87 -9.00 -10.95
N ASN A 193 9.99 -9.10 -9.63
CA ASN A 193 11.12 -9.68 -8.94
C ASN A 193 10.78 -10.97 -8.18
N SER A 194 9.56 -11.52 -8.30
CA SER A 194 9.14 -12.62 -7.44
C SER A 194 8.05 -13.49 -8.06
N GLN A 195 8.11 -14.79 -7.78
CA GLN A 195 7.11 -15.78 -8.16
C GLN A 195 6.68 -16.60 -6.94
N VAL A 196 5.37 -16.74 -6.73
CA VAL A 196 4.81 -17.53 -5.63
C VAL A 196 4.51 -18.96 -6.09
N ASN A 197 4.89 -19.93 -5.27
CA ASN A 197 4.39 -21.30 -5.41
C ASN A 197 3.00 -21.40 -4.78
N ILE A 198 1.97 -21.08 -5.56
CA ILE A 198 0.56 -21.08 -5.12
C ILE A 198 0.16 -22.45 -4.54
N SER A 199 0.62 -23.55 -5.15
CA SER A 199 0.32 -24.91 -4.69
C SER A 199 0.94 -25.23 -3.32
N GLY A 200 2.02 -24.54 -2.96
CA GLY A 200 2.70 -24.67 -1.68
C GLY A 200 2.12 -23.80 -0.57
N VAL A 201 1.14 -22.92 -0.87
CA VAL A 201 0.54 -22.05 0.15
C VAL A 201 -0.23 -22.88 1.17
N ARG A 202 0.02 -22.60 2.45
CA ARG A 202 -0.66 -23.22 3.60
C ARG A 202 -1.31 -22.14 4.45
N SER A 203 -2.36 -22.52 5.15
CA SER A 203 -3.09 -21.60 6.03
C SER A 203 -3.77 -22.34 7.17
N TRP A 204 -3.96 -21.61 8.27
CA TRP A 204 -4.65 -22.06 9.47
C TRP A 204 -5.55 -20.95 9.96
N LEU A 205 -6.81 -21.25 10.19
CA LEU A 205 -7.73 -20.37 10.89
C LEU A 205 -7.90 -20.89 12.32
N ARG A 206 -7.72 -20.01 13.29
CA ARG A 206 -7.76 -20.33 14.71
C ARG A 206 -8.76 -19.47 15.46
N PHE A 207 -9.51 -20.09 16.36
CA PHE A 207 -10.32 -19.39 17.37
C PHE A 207 -9.76 -19.70 18.76
N GLU A 208 -9.47 -18.66 19.54
CA GLU A 208 -8.86 -18.78 20.88
C GLU A 208 -7.63 -19.72 20.93
N GLY A 209 -6.83 -19.72 19.85
CA GLY A 209 -5.62 -20.56 19.72
C GLY A 209 -5.88 -21.98 19.21
N HIS A 210 -7.12 -22.39 18.98
CA HIS A 210 -7.48 -23.70 18.45
C HIS A 210 -7.72 -23.65 16.94
N ASP A 211 -7.07 -24.56 16.19
CA ASP A 211 -7.27 -24.71 14.75
C ASP A 211 -8.72 -25.13 14.45
N VAL A 212 -9.45 -24.34 13.67
CA VAL A 212 -10.80 -24.64 13.18
C VAL A 212 -10.82 -24.96 11.70
N MET A 213 -9.82 -24.52 10.95
CA MET A 213 -9.60 -24.88 9.55
C MET A 213 -8.10 -24.91 9.28
N THR A 214 -7.63 -25.94 8.58
CA THR A 214 -6.22 -26.12 8.23
C THR A 214 -6.05 -26.64 6.81
N GLY A 215 -5.12 -26.08 6.04
CA GLY A 215 -4.59 -26.67 4.80
C GLY A 215 -4.26 -25.62 3.74
N GLY A 216 -4.28 -25.97 2.45
CA GLY A 216 -3.74 -25.13 1.37
C GLY A 216 -4.46 -25.26 0.04
N PHE A 217 -4.13 -24.41 -0.94
CA PHE A 217 -4.85 -24.35 -2.22
C PHE A 217 -4.73 -25.61 -3.10
N ALA A 218 -3.88 -26.58 -2.74
CA ALA A 218 -3.58 -27.76 -3.56
C ALA A 218 -4.14 -29.11 -3.01
N LYS A 219 -4.81 -29.15 -1.86
CA LYS A 219 -5.33 -30.40 -1.29
C LYS A 219 -6.75 -30.73 -1.78
N GLU A 220 -7.10 -32.02 -1.74
CA GLU A 220 -8.49 -32.49 -1.82
C GLU A 220 -9.16 -32.31 -0.45
N TRP A 221 -10.41 -31.82 -0.43
CA TRP A 221 -11.07 -31.33 0.79
C TRP A 221 -12.40 -32.03 1.05
N THR A 222 -12.78 -32.12 2.32
CA THR A 222 -14.06 -32.71 2.75
C THR A 222 -15.14 -31.65 2.91
N ALA A 223 -16.41 -32.06 2.85
CA ALA A 223 -17.55 -31.16 3.10
C ALA A 223 -17.50 -30.49 4.48
N GLU A 224 -16.82 -31.11 5.45
CA GLU A 224 -16.70 -30.66 6.83
C GLU A 224 -15.58 -29.61 7.05
N ASN A 225 -14.67 -29.44 6.08
CA ASN A 225 -13.57 -28.48 6.16
C ASN A 225 -13.33 -27.84 4.77
N PRO A 226 -14.10 -26.80 4.43
CA PRO A 226 -14.03 -26.19 3.10
C PRO A 226 -12.66 -25.55 2.87
N ALA A 227 -12.11 -25.80 1.69
CA ALA A 227 -10.86 -25.20 1.24
C ALA A 227 -10.94 -23.67 1.23
N PRO A 228 -9.82 -22.96 1.48
CA PRO A 228 -9.73 -21.58 1.04
C PRO A 228 -9.85 -21.52 -0.49
N VAL A 229 -10.61 -20.54 -0.98
CA VAL A 229 -10.85 -20.34 -2.41
C VAL A 229 -9.96 -19.22 -2.93
N LEU A 230 -9.33 -19.43 -4.08
CA LEU A 230 -8.54 -18.38 -4.74
C LEU A 230 -9.41 -17.62 -5.75
N LEU A 231 -9.77 -16.39 -5.41
CA LEU A 231 -10.55 -15.49 -6.26
C LEU A 231 -9.61 -14.77 -7.24
N ARG A 232 -9.93 -14.86 -8.53
CA ARG A 232 -9.21 -14.14 -9.61
C ARG A 232 -10.01 -12.97 -10.18
N THR A 233 -11.32 -13.06 -10.05
CA THR A 233 -12.28 -12.11 -10.60
C THR A 233 -13.12 -11.52 -9.49
N MET A 234 -13.51 -10.27 -9.68
CA MET A 234 -14.58 -9.63 -8.93
C MET A 234 -15.92 -10.36 -9.18
N ALA A 235 -16.93 -10.05 -8.36
CA ALA A 235 -18.26 -10.65 -8.49
C ALA A 235 -18.93 -10.41 -9.86
N ASN A 236 -18.49 -9.40 -10.60
CA ASN A 236 -18.97 -9.09 -11.96
C ASN A 236 -18.20 -9.84 -13.07
N GLY A 237 -17.29 -10.76 -12.72
CA GLY A 237 -16.49 -11.54 -13.67
C GLY A 237 -15.24 -10.84 -14.20
N GLN A 238 -15.03 -9.55 -13.92
CA GLN A 238 -13.80 -8.85 -14.32
C GLN A 238 -12.61 -9.25 -13.44
N LEU A 239 -11.41 -9.28 -14.01
CA LEU A 239 -10.18 -9.48 -13.22
C LEU A 239 -10.05 -8.43 -12.12
N TYR A 240 -9.49 -8.83 -10.99
CA TYR A 240 -9.06 -7.86 -10.00
C TYR A 240 -7.96 -6.94 -10.56
N PRO A 241 -7.88 -5.68 -10.08
CA PRO A 241 -6.87 -4.74 -10.53
C PRO A 241 -5.46 -5.31 -10.44
N ALA A 242 -4.65 -5.05 -11.47
CA ALA A 242 -3.24 -5.41 -11.50
C ALA A 242 -2.91 -6.91 -11.40
N GLY A 243 -3.88 -7.80 -11.63
CA GLY A 243 -3.69 -9.25 -11.59
C GLY A 243 -3.53 -9.83 -10.19
N VAL A 244 -3.96 -9.10 -9.15
CA VAL A 244 -4.00 -9.61 -7.78
C VAL A 244 -4.99 -10.78 -7.69
N MET A 245 -4.68 -11.74 -6.82
CA MET A 245 -5.62 -12.78 -6.43
C MET A 245 -5.96 -12.59 -4.96
N LEU A 246 -7.16 -13.01 -4.56
CA LEU A 246 -7.55 -13.00 -3.14
C LEU A 246 -7.76 -14.44 -2.69
N GLY A 247 -7.03 -14.87 -1.68
CA GLY A 247 -7.45 -16.02 -0.88
C GLY A 247 -8.71 -15.64 -0.11
N LYS A 248 -9.72 -16.49 -0.13
CA LYS A 248 -10.97 -16.36 0.63
C LYS A 248 -11.07 -17.53 1.59
N TRP A 249 -11.12 -17.22 2.87
CA TRP A 249 -11.35 -18.18 3.95
C TRP A 249 -12.78 -17.98 4.46
N TYR A 250 -13.58 -19.04 4.45
CA TYR A 250 -14.98 -18.99 4.85
C TYR A 250 -15.23 -19.97 6.00
N TRP A 251 -15.92 -19.50 7.03
CA TRP A 251 -16.35 -20.28 8.16
C TRP A 251 -17.82 -20.02 8.44
N GLU A 252 -18.59 -21.06 8.73
CA GLU A 252 -20.00 -20.96 9.09
C GLU A 252 -20.33 -21.94 10.21
N LYS A 253 -20.79 -21.39 11.33
CA LYS A 253 -21.37 -22.14 12.45
C LYS A 253 -22.14 -21.14 13.31
N GLN A 254 -23.44 -21.38 13.46
CA GLN A 254 -24.32 -20.50 14.23
C GLN A 254 -23.82 -20.26 15.65
N ASN A 255 -24.00 -19.03 16.12
CA ASN A 255 -23.62 -18.60 17.48
C ASN A 255 -22.17 -18.94 17.86
N THR A 256 -21.24 -18.85 16.91
CA THR A 256 -19.81 -18.96 17.21
C THR A 256 -19.42 -17.81 18.13
N GLN A 257 -18.93 -18.13 19.33
CA GLN A 257 -18.47 -17.16 20.32
C GLN A 257 -16.96 -17.28 20.50
N THR A 258 -16.24 -16.17 20.37
CA THR A 258 -14.77 -16.13 20.53
C THR A 258 -14.30 -14.74 20.92
N LYS A 259 -13.15 -14.64 21.60
CA LYS A 259 -12.45 -13.37 21.84
C LYS A 259 -11.43 -13.03 20.77
N THR A 260 -10.89 -14.06 20.10
CA THR A 260 -9.80 -13.90 19.13
C THR A 260 -9.98 -14.83 17.95
N VAL A 261 -9.77 -14.28 16.76
CA VAL A 261 -9.64 -15.03 15.51
C VAL A 261 -8.25 -14.73 14.94
N GLN A 262 -7.56 -15.76 14.49
CA GLN A 262 -6.25 -15.62 13.85
C GLN A 262 -6.25 -16.40 12.54
N LEU A 263 -5.88 -15.73 11.43
CA LEU A 263 -5.51 -16.40 10.19
C LEU A 263 -3.99 -16.38 10.06
N MET A 264 -3.40 -17.57 9.99
CA MET A 264 -2.00 -17.75 9.63
C MET A 264 -1.90 -18.21 8.18
N ILE A 265 -0.97 -17.65 7.41
CA ILE A 265 -0.70 -18.03 6.03
C ILE A 265 0.81 -18.18 5.84
N GLU A 266 1.20 -19.28 5.22
CA GLU A 266 2.57 -19.54 4.75
C GLU A 266 2.57 -19.52 3.24
N ILE A 267 3.35 -18.62 2.65
CA ILE A 267 3.44 -18.40 1.21
C ILE A 267 4.89 -18.65 0.77
N PRO A 268 5.19 -19.82 0.17
CA PRO A 268 6.49 -20.05 -0.43
C PRO A 268 6.66 -19.19 -1.68
N SER A 269 7.74 -18.43 -1.74
CA SER A 269 8.01 -17.48 -2.82
C SER A 269 9.48 -17.48 -3.19
N THR A 270 9.79 -17.35 -4.48
CA THR A 270 11.16 -17.14 -4.95
C THR A 270 11.29 -15.70 -5.40
N SER A 271 12.20 -14.93 -4.79
CA SER A 271 12.53 -13.57 -5.20
C SER A 271 13.88 -13.54 -5.91
N THR A 272 14.06 -12.62 -6.86
CA THR A 272 15.26 -12.46 -7.69
C THR A 272 15.66 -11.00 -7.78
N ARG A 273 16.93 -10.74 -8.04
CA ARG A 273 17.39 -9.42 -8.49
C ARG A 273 16.83 -9.13 -9.87
N THR A 274 16.56 -7.87 -10.18
CA THR A 274 16.07 -7.45 -11.51
C THR A 274 17.09 -6.55 -12.19
N PHE A 275 17.22 -6.67 -13.51
CA PHE A 275 18.07 -5.84 -14.35
C PHE A 275 17.32 -5.49 -15.62
N ILE A 276 17.23 -4.19 -15.93
CA ILE A 276 16.58 -3.70 -17.14
C ILE A 276 17.59 -3.48 -18.27
N ASP A 277 17.23 -3.92 -19.48
CA ASP A 277 17.79 -3.39 -20.72
C ASP A 277 17.14 -2.02 -21.02
N ASP A 278 17.67 -0.96 -20.40
CA ASP A 278 17.11 0.40 -20.48
C ASP A 278 17.09 0.91 -21.94
N ALA A 279 18.13 0.60 -22.72
CA ALA A 279 18.23 0.99 -24.12
C ALA A 279 17.18 0.29 -25.00
N GLY A 280 16.93 -1.00 -24.76
CA GLY A 280 15.84 -1.74 -25.39
C GLY A 280 14.46 -1.23 -24.96
N ALA A 281 14.27 -1.02 -23.65
CA ALA A 281 13.01 -0.54 -23.08
C ALA A 281 12.63 0.87 -23.56
N CYS A 282 13.62 1.75 -23.73
CA CYS A 282 13.45 3.09 -24.31
C CYS A 282 12.91 3.08 -25.75
N LYS A 283 13.06 1.97 -26.49
CA LYS A 283 12.63 1.80 -27.88
C LYS A 283 11.24 1.17 -28.02
N VAL A 284 10.66 0.64 -26.95
CA VAL A 284 9.33 0.02 -27.00
C VAL A 284 8.30 1.13 -27.18
N GLU A 285 7.54 1.06 -28.28
CA GLU A 285 6.49 2.03 -28.59
C GLU A 285 5.25 1.81 -27.71
N TRP A 286 4.36 2.81 -27.68
CA TRP A 286 3.02 2.63 -27.14
C TRP A 286 2.26 1.59 -27.97
N PRO A 287 1.45 0.72 -27.34
CA PRO A 287 0.63 -0.20 -28.10
C PRO A 287 -0.38 0.56 -28.96
N LYS A 288 -0.57 0.07 -30.19
CA LYS A 288 -1.59 0.55 -31.12
C LYS A 288 -2.94 -0.08 -30.79
N GLY A 289 -2.92 -1.35 -30.35
CA GLY A 289 -4.07 -2.07 -29.84
C GLY A 289 -4.36 -1.86 -28.34
N PRO A 290 -5.34 -2.59 -27.78
CA PRO A 290 -5.61 -2.58 -26.35
C PRO A 290 -4.43 -3.17 -25.57
N TRP A 291 -4.28 -2.72 -24.32
CA TRP A 291 -3.37 -3.36 -23.37
C TRP A 291 -3.78 -4.83 -23.12
N PRO A 292 -2.82 -5.73 -22.86
CA PRO A 292 -3.12 -7.08 -22.38
C PRO A 292 -4.02 -7.04 -21.14
N GLU A 293 -4.91 -8.01 -21.00
CA GLU A 293 -6.02 -7.99 -20.03
C GLU A 293 -5.58 -7.64 -18.60
N ILE A 294 -4.50 -8.26 -18.10
CA ILE A 294 -3.95 -8.01 -16.76
C ILE A 294 -3.44 -6.57 -16.62
N ALA A 295 -2.79 -6.05 -17.65
CA ALA A 295 -2.31 -4.67 -17.66
C ALA A 295 -3.49 -3.69 -17.76
N ALA A 296 -4.48 -3.98 -18.60
CA ALA A 296 -5.70 -3.19 -18.72
C ALA A 296 -6.49 -3.13 -17.39
N ALA A 297 -6.46 -4.21 -16.60
CA ALA A 297 -7.09 -4.25 -15.27
C ALA A 297 -6.50 -3.21 -14.29
N CYS A 298 -5.29 -2.70 -14.52
CA CYS A 298 -4.75 -1.59 -13.72
C CYS A 298 -5.55 -0.29 -13.84
N PHE A 299 -6.37 -0.10 -14.87
CA PHE A 299 -7.20 1.11 -14.99
C PHE A 299 -8.53 1.01 -14.22
N GLN A 300 -8.80 -0.12 -13.56
CA GLN A 300 -9.96 -0.24 -12.68
C GLN A 300 -9.75 0.60 -11.41
N PRO A 301 -10.83 1.19 -10.86
CA PRO A 301 -10.75 1.96 -9.62
C PRO A 301 -10.12 1.16 -8.48
N GLN A 302 -9.18 1.78 -7.78
CA GLN A 302 -8.48 1.18 -6.65
C GLN A 302 -8.46 2.12 -5.45
N MET A 303 -8.61 1.54 -4.25
CA MET A 303 -8.63 2.32 -3.02
C MET A 303 -7.30 3.03 -2.78
N PHE A 304 -7.37 4.28 -2.33
CA PHE A 304 -6.29 5.26 -2.17
C PHE A 304 -5.62 5.74 -3.47
N ILE A 305 -6.06 5.25 -4.63
CA ILE A 305 -5.64 5.78 -5.93
C ILE A 305 -6.80 6.59 -6.52
N ASP A 306 -7.93 5.92 -6.76
CA ASP A 306 -9.10 6.46 -7.45
C ASP A 306 -10.29 6.70 -6.52
N CYS A 307 -10.36 5.96 -5.40
CA CYS A 307 -11.43 6.05 -4.42
C CYS A 307 -10.92 5.90 -2.98
N GLY A 308 -11.73 6.30 -2.01
CA GLY A 308 -11.45 6.12 -0.59
C GLY A 308 -12.73 5.95 0.22
N ILE A 309 -12.58 5.74 1.52
CA ILE A 309 -13.72 5.72 2.46
C ILE A 309 -14.02 7.16 2.86
N ASP A 310 -15.25 7.61 2.66
CA ASP A 310 -15.71 8.90 3.17
C ASP A 310 -15.80 8.80 4.71
N PRO A 311 -15.07 9.63 5.48
CA PRO A 311 -15.00 9.49 6.93
C PRO A 311 -16.32 9.83 7.64
N VAL A 312 -17.27 10.45 6.94
CA VAL A 312 -18.59 10.81 7.50
C VAL A 312 -19.59 9.70 7.24
N THR A 313 -19.66 9.20 6.00
CA THR A 313 -20.66 8.18 5.62
C THR A 313 -20.15 6.75 5.75
N TYR A 314 -18.84 6.56 5.86
CA TYR A 314 -18.16 5.26 5.79
C TYR A 314 -18.43 4.50 4.47
N GLU A 315 -18.90 5.20 3.44
CA GLU A 315 -19.12 4.64 2.12
C GLU A 315 -17.87 4.84 1.25
N MET A 316 -17.64 3.91 0.34
CA MET A 316 -16.62 4.08 -0.70
C MET A 316 -17.05 5.19 -1.66
N LYS A 317 -16.15 6.15 -1.91
CA LYS A 317 -16.39 7.31 -2.76
C LYS A 317 -15.23 7.51 -3.71
N MET A 318 -15.54 7.75 -4.98
CA MET A 318 -14.54 8.17 -5.97
C MET A 318 -13.96 9.53 -5.59
N TYR A 319 -12.65 9.66 -5.68
CA TYR A 319 -12.00 10.94 -5.47
C TYR A 319 -12.26 11.90 -6.63
N ASN A 320 -12.07 13.19 -6.36
CA ASN A 320 -11.90 14.16 -7.42
C ASN A 320 -10.48 14.05 -7.96
N MET A 321 -10.31 13.40 -9.12
CA MET A 321 -9.01 13.18 -9.75
C MET A 321 -8.42 14.40 -10.48
N LYS A 322 -9.12 15.55 -10.47
CA LYS A 322 -8.66 16.79 -11.13
C LYS A 322 -7.21 17.19 -10.78
N PRO A 323 -6.74 17.11 -9.50
CA PRO A 323 -5.36 17.42 -9.19
C PRO A 323 -4.35 16.54 -9.92
N VAL A 324 -4.63 15.24 -10.05
CA VAL A 324 -3.78 14.27 -10.77
C VAL A 324 -3.80 14.58 -12.27
N GLN A 325 -5.00 14.81 -12.82
CA GLN A 325 -5.20 15.19 -14.22
C GLN A 325 -4.46 16.47 -14.60
N ASP A 326 -4.57 17.50 -13.76
CA ASP A 326 -3.90 18.78 -13.96
C ASP A 326 -2.38 18.63 -13.92
N ALA A 327 -1.85 17.87 -12.94
CA ALA A 327 -0.41 17.63 -12.83
C ALA A 327 0.14 16.85 -14.03
N VAL A 328 -0.53 15.78 -14.48
CA VAL A 328 -0.11 15.04 -15.66
C VAL A 328 -0.16 15.94 -16.89
N ARG A 329 -1.25 16.68 -17.10
CA ARG A 329 -1.38 17.62 -18.23
C ARG A 329 -0.28 18.68 -18.20
N GLU A 330 0.01 19.27 -17.05
CA GLU A 330 1.10 20.25 -16.90
C GLU A 330 2.46 19.63 -17.19
N TRP A 331 2.80 18.51 -16.54
CA TRP A 331 4.12 17.90 -16.65
C TRP A 331 4.41 17.35 -18.04
N THR A 332 3.40 16.88 -18.77
CA THR A 332 3.58 16.30 -20.11
C THR A 332 3.16 17.24 -21.23
N ASN A 333 2.90 18.53 -20.94
CA ASN A 333 2.35 19.50 -21.90
C ASN A 333 1.09 18.96 -22.63
N GLY A 334 0.25 18.21 -21.91
CA GLY A 334 -0.96 17.58 -22.42
C GLY A 334 -0.74 16.35 -23.31
N ASN A 335 0.50 15.95 -23.58
CA ASN A 335 0.82 14.81 -24.45
C ASN A 335 1.77 13.79 -23.78
N PRO A 336 1.27 12.95 -22.85
CA PRO A 336 2.09 11.94 -22.19
C PRO A 336 2.69 10.90 -23.15
N LYS A 337 2.06 10.68 -24.31
CA LYS A 337 2.50 9.71 -25.32
C LYS A 337 3.54 10.27 -26.30
N ALA A 338 4.00 11.51 -26.11
CA ALA A 338 5.08 12.10 -26.91
C ALA A 338 6.43 11.41 -26.72
N VAL A 339 6.61 10.68 -25.61
CA VAL A 339 7.77 9.86 -25.32
C VAL A 339 7.35 8.41 -25.15
N THR A 340 8.28 7.46 -25.21
CA THR A 340 7.97 6.03 -25.00
C THR A 340 7.51 5.76 -23.56
N PRO A 341 6.74 4.68 -23.31
CA PRO A 341 6.24 4.31 -21.98
C PRO A 341 7.33 4.30 -20.89
N HIS A 342 8.51 3.76 -21.20
CA HIS A 342 9.64 3.68 -20.28
C HIS A 342 10.19 5.08 -19.91
N LYS A 343 10.36 5.96 -20.90
CA LYS A 343 10.78 7.35 -20.68
C LYS A 343 9.76 8.15 -19.88
N LEU A 344 8.46 7.96 -20.17
CA LEU A 344 7.39 8.58 -19.41
C LEU A 344 7.43 8.13 -17.94
N ALA A 345 7.62 6.84 -17.68
CA ALA A 345 7.71 6.30 -16.32
C ALA A 345 8.85 6.96 -15.53
N LYS A 346 10.05 7.07 -16.12
CA LYS A 346 11.22 7.76 -15.51
C LYS A 346 10.91 9.21 -15.22
N TYR A 347 10.34 9.92 -16.19
CA TYR A 347 10.00 11.34 -16.06
C TYR A 347 8.96 11.59 -14.94
N LEU A 348 7.85 10.84 -14.93
CA LEU A 348 6.82 10.96 -13.90
C LEU A 348 7.34 10.57 -12.52
N THR A 349 8.20 9.54 -12.43
CA THR A 349 8.86 9.16 -11.17
C THR A 349 9.67 10.33 -10.61
N HIS A 350 10.50 10.97 -11.43
CA HIS A 350 11.24 12.15 -11.01
C HIS A 350 10.32 13.28 -10.54
N LYS A 351 9.26 13.60 -11.30
CA LYS A 351 8.30 14.66 -10.93
C LYS A 351 7.64 14.41 -9.58
N VAL A 352 7.18 13.19 -9.33
CA VAL A 352 6.52 12.83 -8.06
C VAL A 352 7.54 12.81 -6.92
N VAL A 353 8.66 12.12 -7.07
CA VAL A 353 9.65 11.97 -6.01
C VAL A 353 10.22 13.31 -5.53
N HIS A 354 10.49 14.24 -6.46
CA HIS A 354 11.04 15.55 -6.12
C HIS A 354 9.97 16.61 -5.83
N GLY A 355 8.72 16.38 -6.22
CA GLY A 355 7.59 17.26 -5.92
C GLY A 355 6.97 17.05 -4.55
N MET A 356 7.37 15.98 -3.84
CA MET A 356 6.76 15.53 -2.59
C MET A 356 7.75 15.55 -1.43
N ILE A 357 7.24 15.86 -0.24
CA ILE A 357 8.00 15.95 1.01
C ILE A 357 7.46 14.89 1.97
N PRO A 358 8.19 13.79 2.19
CA PRO A 358 7.86 12.83 3.25
C PRO A 358 7.89 13.51 4.63
N GLY A 359 6.77 13.45 5.33
CA GLY A 359 6.62 14.07 6.65
C GLY A 359 5.42 13.59 7.45
N ARG A 360 4.65 12.64 6.94
CA ARG A 360 3.53 12.00 7.64
C ARG A 360 3.82 10.51 7.88
N PRO A 361 3.27 9.91 8.94
CA PRO A 361 3.20 8.45 9.03
C PRO A 361 2.34 7.89 7.89
N ASP A 362 2.63 6.66 7.48
CA ASP A 362 1.89 5.95 6.42
C ASP A 362 1.42 4.55 6.82
N ILE A 363 1.73 4.15 8.06
CA ILE A 363 1.34 2.90 8.70
C ILE A 363 0.92 3.22 10.14
N TYR A 364 -0.17 2.63 10.58
CA TYR A 364 -0.49 2.50 11.99
C TYR A 364 0.14 1.21 12.51
N TRP A 365 1.17 1.34 13.35
CA TRP A 365 1.84 0.20 13.96
C TRP A 365 1.08 -0.27 15.20
N GLY A 366 1.02 -1.58 15.39
CA GLY A 366 0.47 -2.20 16.60
C GLY A 366 1.51 -2.26 17.72
N THR A 367 1.11 -2.87 18.84
CA THR A 367 1.97 -3.00 20.02
C THR A 367 3.00 -4.13 19.88
N LEU A 368 2.72 -5.14 19.05
CA LEU A 368 3.67 -6.20 18.78
C LEU A 368 4.72 -5.75 17.76
N PRO A 369 5.98 -6.22 17.87
CA PRO A 369 7.00 -5.96 16.86
C PRO A 369 6.49 -6.34 15.47
N GLN A 370 6.64 -5.44 14.50
CA GLN A 370 6.25 -5.67 13.09
C GLN A 370 4.75 -5.89 12.86
N SER A 371 3.91 -5.60 13.85
CA SER A 371 2.46 -5.64 13.69
C SER A 371 1.94 -4.34 13.07
N ILE A 372 1.09 -4.47 12.06
CA ILE A 372 0.49 -3.36 11.31
C ILE A 372 -1.01 -3.39 11.60
N LEU A 373 -1.57 -2.33 12.17
CA LEU A 373 -3.02 -2.15 12.39
C LEU A 373 -3.74 -1.77 11.09
N GLY A 374 -3.05 -1.04 10.22
CA GLY A 374 -3.50 -0.65 8.89
C GLY A 374 -2.62 0.45 8.29
N LEU A 375 -3.06 1.00 7.17
CA LEU A 375 -2.34 2.01 6.40
C LEU A 375 -2.95 3.40 6.64
N ASP A 376 -2.10 4.42 6.74
CA ASP A 376 -2.49 5.82 6.87
C ASP A 376 -2.25 6.58 5.56
N LEU A 377 -3.07 6.31 4.54
CA LEU A 377 -2.93 6.91 3.22
C LEU A 377 -3.95 8.04 3.00
N LEU A 378 -3.50 9.16 2.43
CA LEU A 378 -4.37 10.31 2.12
C LEU A 378 -5.25 10.08 0.90
N GLY A 379 -4.80 9.22 -0.01
CA GLY A 379 -5.32 9.13 -1.36
C GLY A 379 -4.56 10.04 -2.33
N ALA A 380 -4.35 9.57 -3.56
CA ALA A 380 -3.46 10.22 -4.52
C ALA A 380 -3.76 11.72 -4.79
N PRO A 381 -5.03 12.16 -4.99
CA PRO A 381 -5.28 13.58 -5.26
C PRO A 381 -4.95 14.50 -4.08
N LEU A 382 -5.30 14.09 -2.85
CA LEU A 382 -5.03 14.88 -1.65
C LEU A 382 -3.54 14.89 -1.31
N ALA A 383 -2.85 13.75 -1.47
CA ALA A 383 -1.41 13.64 -1.32
C ALA A 383 -0.68 14.60 -2.29
N LEU A 384 -1.10 14.63 -3.56
CA LEU A 384 -0.53 15.50 -4.59
C LEU A 384 -0.74 17.00 -4.29
N GLN A 385 -1.92 17.37 -3.76
CA GLN A 385 -2.23 18.76 -3.38
C GLN A 385 -1.43 19.24 -2.16
N THR A 386 -1.35 18.40 -1.12
CA THR A 386 -0.73 18.78 0.16
C THR A 386 0.79 18.74 0.10
N ARG A 387 1.36 17.88 -0.76
CA ARG A 387 2.80 17.61 -0.92
C ARG A 387 3.53 17.08 0.33
N GLN A 388 2.99 17.28 1.53
CA GLN A 388 3.48 16.67 2.76
C GLN A 388 2.80 15.32 3.00
N ILE A 389 3.52 14.25 2.72
CA ILE A 389 2.93 12.92 2.55
C ILE A 389 3.66 11.84 3.34
N GLY A 390 3.06 10.65 3.43
CA GLY A 390 3.76 9.43 3.79
C GLY A 390 4.62 8.91 2.63
N VAL A 391 5.56 7.99 2.90
CA VAL A 391 6.36 7.40 1.81
C VAL A 391 5.45 6.56 0.89
N LYS A 392 4.52 5.79 1.46
CA LYS A 392 3.58 4.96 0.67
C LYS A 392 2.57 5.78 -0.13
N ASP A 393 2.20 6.98 0.33
CA ASP A 393 1.41 7.94 -0.46
C ASP A 393 2.15 8.35 -1.74
N MET A 394 3.48 8.40 -1.72
CA MET A 394 4.26 8.72 -2.92
C MET A 394 4.05 7.66 -4.01
N GLY A 395 3.98 6.39 -3.61
CA GLY A 395 3.61 5.30 -4.50
C GLY A 395 2.19 5.46 -5.06
N THR A 396 1.20 5.84 -4.23
CA THR A 396 -0.19 6.01 -4.70
C THR A 396 -0.29 7.14 -5.72
N VAL A 397 0.38 8.27 -5.47
CA VAL A 397 0.47 9.40 -6.40
C VAL A 397 1.15 8.99 -7.70
N LEU A 398 2.29 8.29 -7.62
CA LEU A 398 3.03 7.85 -8.81
C LEU A 398 2.18 6.94 -9.69
N VAL A 399 1.49 5.95 -9.09
CA VAL A 399 0.60 5.05 -9.83
C VAL A 399 -0.58 5.82 -10.43
N ALA A 400 -1.19 6.75 -9.68
CA ALA A 400 -2.29 7.58 -10.20
C ALA A 400 -1.85 8.41 -11.42
N CYS A 401 -0.69 9.07 -11.35
CA CYS A 401 -0.16 9.85 -12.46
C CYS A 401 0.17 8.98 -13.68
N MET A 402 0.74 7.78 -13.48
CA MET A 402 1.01 6.85 -14.59
C MET A 402 -0.28 6.35 -15.24
N ARG A 403 -1.28 5.94 -14.45
CA ARG A 403 -2.58 5.48 -14.95
C ARG A 403 -3.32 6.58 -15.70
N GLU A 404 -3.34 7.80 -15.16
CA GLU A 404 -3.92 8.97 -15.82
C GLU A 404 -3.22 9.29 -17.15
N ALA A 405 -1.90 9.08 -17.22
CA ALA A 405 -1.14 9.21 -18.46
C ALA A 405 -1.35 8.05 -19.46
N GLY A 406 -2.19 7.06 -19.11
CA GLY A 406 -2.50 5.88 -19.93
C GLY A 406 -1.49 4.74 -19.82
N LEU A 407 -0.55 4.79 -18.87
CA LEU A 407 0.44 3.77 -18.59
C LEU A 407 -0.06 2.83 -17.48
N PRO A 408 -0.24 1.51 -17.72
CA PRO A 408 -0.62 0.59 -16.67
C PRO A 408 0.45 0.53 -15.59
N ALA A 409 0.07 0.86 -14.36
CA ALA A 409 0.94 0.80 -13.20
C ALA A 409 0.20 0.22 -11.99
N ARG A 410 0.96 -0.36 -11.07
CA ARG A 410 0.46 -0.99 -9.84
C ARG A 410 1.36 -0.71 -8.66
N LEU A 411 0.75 -0.68 -7.48
CA LEU A 411 1.47 -0.70 -6.22
C LEU A 411 1.95 -2.11 -5.94
N VAL A 412 3.07 -2.24 -5.27
CA VAL A 412 3.50 -3.49 -4.66
C VAL A 412 3.91 -3.21 -3.24
N TYR A 413 3.14 -3.74 -2.29
CA TYR A 413 3.50 -3.81 -0.89
C TYR A 413 4.24 -5.12 -0.67
N GLY A 414 5.37 -5.05 0.02
CA GLY A 414 6.16 -6.23 0.30
C GLY A 414 6.95 -6.12 1.59
N TYR A 415 7.58 -7.23 1.94
CA TYR A 415 8.43 -7.33 3.10
C TYR A 415 9.86 -7.57 2.67
N GLN A 416 10.79 -6.75 3.16
CA GLN A 416 12.21 -6.91 2.95
C GLN A 416 12.78 -7.85 4.02
N ALA A 417 13.18 -9.04 3.59
CA ALA A 417 13.81 -10.03 4.45
C ALA A 417 15.16 -9.52 4.99
N MET A 418 15.59 -10.04 6.15
CA MET A 418 16.96 -9.78 6.59
C MET A 418 17.93 -10.31 5.55
N GLN A 419 18.77 -9.44 5.02
CA GLN A 419 19.90 -9.89 4.24
C GLN A 419 20.93 -10.46 5.21
N ASP A 420 21.37 -11.70 4.96
CA ASP A 420 22.46 -12.29 5.71
C ASP A 420 23.67 -11.35 5.60
N VAL A 421 24.19 -10.89 6.73
CA VAL A 421 25.30 -9.94 6.82
C VAL A 421 26.58 -10.49 6.16
N SER A 422 26.59 -11.79 5.84
CA SER A 422 27.67 -12.52 5.18
C SER A 422 27.94 -12.12 3.73
N ASP A 423 27.00 -11.45 3.04
CA ASP A 423 27.20 -11.05 1.63
C ASP A 423 28.16 -9.84 1.46
N GLY A 424 28.80 -9.37 2.54
CA GLY A 424 29.89 -8.38 2.52
C GLY A 424 29.48 -6.96 2.10
N ASN A 425 28.26 -6.77 1.60
CA ASN A 425 27.74 -5.50 1.13
C ASN A 425 26.68 -4.96 2.11
N SER A 426 27.11 -4.74 3.35
CA SER A 426 26.29 -4.16 4.42
C SER A 426 26.17 -2.65 4.24
N LEU A 427 25.20 -2.19 3.45
CA LEU A 427 24.92 -0.74 3.35
C LEU A 427 23.48 -0.31 3.63
N VAL A 428 22.58 -1.21 4.01
CA VAL A 428 21.26 -0.76 4.49
C VAL A 428 20.75 -1.59 5.66
N HIS A 429 21.19 -1.21 6.88
CA HIS A 429 20.51 -1.63 8.10
C HIS A 429 19.17 -0.89 8.20
N PHE A 430 18.12 -1.50 7.67
CA PHE A 430 16.76 -1.04 7.93
C PHE A 430 16.40 -1.34 9.39
N ALA A 431 15.84 -0.36 10.10
CA ALA A 431 15.21 -0.63 11.39
C ALA A 431 14.14 -1.71 11.20
N SER A 432 13.82 -2.48 12.25
CA SER A 432 12.84 -3.58 12.15
C SER A 432 11.48 -3.14 11.56
N ASN A 433 11.11 -1.87 11.75
CA ASN A 433 9.86 -1.30 11.27
C ASN A 433 9.93 -0.84 9.80
N ASP A 434 11.12 -0.66 9.22
CA ASP A 434 11.28 -0.20 7.83
C ASP A 434 11.21 -1.35 6.81
N ARG A 435 10.98 -2.58 7.27
CA ARG A 435 10.95 -3.77 6.41
C ARG A 435 9.68 -3.91 5.60
N PHE A 436 8.57 -3.34 6.07
CA PHE A 436 7.36 -3.31 5.28
C PHE A 436 7.43 -2.14 4.30
N ARG A 437 7.73 -2.47 3.03
CA ARG A 437 8.05 -1.52 1.97
C ARG A 437 6.93 -1.45 0.93
N CYS A 438 6.99 -0.39 0.14
CA CYS A 438 6.13 -0.21 -1.02
C CYS A 438 6.99 0.26 -2.19
N TRP A 439 6.78 -0.33 -3.36
CA TRP A 439 7.37 0.10 -4.62
C TRP A 439 6.27 0.15 -5.70
N VAL A 440 6.62 0.66 -6.87
CA VAL A 440 5.71 0.74 -8.02
C VAL A 440 6.20 -0.19 -9.10
N GLU A 441 5.30 -0.81 -9.85
CA GLU A 441 5.61 -1.48 -11.11
C GLU A 441 4.76 -0.88 -12.22
N TYR A 442 5.33 -0.72 -13.40
CA TYR A 442 4.58 -0.38 -14.61
C TYR A 442 4.78 -1.45 -15.69
N CYS A 443 3.80 -1.55 -16.57
CA CYS A 443 3.79 -2.53 -17.65
C CYS A 443 4.44 -1.96 -18.91
N LEU A 444 5.45 -2.65 -19.43
CA LEU A 444 5.99 -2.47 -20.76
C LEU A 444 5.51 -3.62 -21.65
N TYR A 445 4.59 -3.32 -22.56
CA TYR A 445 4.06 -4.29 -23.51
C TYR A 445 4.69 -4.06 -24.89
N ASP A 446 5.45 -5.05 -25.35
CA ASP A 446 5.97 -5.08 -26.72
C ASP A 446 4.97 -5.82 -27.60
N GLU A 447 4.15 -5.04 -28.32
CA GLU A 447 3.08 -5.54 -29.18
C GLU A 447 3.61 -6.40 -30.33
N ALA A 448 4.80 -6.09 -30.86
CA ALA A 448 5.42 -6.86 -31.94
C ALA A 448 5.86 -8.25 -31.46
N LYS A 449 6.41 -8.34 -30.25
CA LYS A 449 6.82 -9.62 -29.64
C LYS A 449 5.72 -10.31 -28.84
N LYS A 450 4.59 -9.64 -28.59
CA LYS A 450 3.51 -10.06 -27.70
C LYS A 450 4.01 -10.42 -26.30
N THR A 451 4.92 -9.62 -25.75
CA THR A 451 5.52 -9.85 -24.43
C THR A 451 5.19 -8.74 -23.45
N VAL A 452 5.04 -9.09 -22.17
CA VAL A 452 4.78 -8.15 -21.08
C VAL A 452 5.95 -8.16 -20.11
N ASN A 453 6.34 -6.99 -19.64
CA ASN A 453 7.42 -6.81 -18.69
C ASN A 453 6.91 -5.86 -17.59
N TRP A 454 6.81 -6.35 -16.36
CA TRP A 454 6.61 -5.48 -15.21
C TRP A 454 7.95 -4.93 -14.79
N VAL A 455 8.11 -3.61 -14.83
CA VAL A 455 9.36 -2.93 -14.49
C VAL A 455 9.21 -2.29 -13.12
N PRO A 456 10.00 -2.70 -12.11
CA PRO A 456 9.90 -2.15 -10.76
C PRO A 456 10.56 -0.78 -10.64
N ILE A 457 10.06 0.03 -9.71
CA ILE A 457 10.55 1.35 -9.35
C ILE A 457 10.60 1.41 -7.83
N ASP A 458 11.79 1.36 -7.25
CA ASP A 458 11.99 1.71 -5.84
C ASP A 458 12.15 3.23 -5.73
N TYR A 459 11.00 3.92 -5.73
CA TYR A 459 10.94 5.38 -5.67
C TYR A 459 11.52 5.94 -4.37
N GLN A 460 11.55 5.15 -3.30
CA GLN A 460 12.12 5.55 -2.02
C GLN A 460 13.65 5.60 -2.10
N GLN A 461 14.30 4.57 -2.66
CA GLN A 461 15.75 4.59 -2.88
C GLN A 461 16.17 5.57 -3.97
N PHE A 462 15.35 5.69 -5.03
CA PHE A 462 15.57 6.71 -6.07
C PHE A 462 15.62 8.13 -5.47
N ARG A 463 14.70 8.44 -4.54
CA ARG A 463 14.68 9.73 -3.83
C ARG A 463 15.97 10.08 -3.12
N PHE A 464 16.64 9.09 -2.51
CA PHE A 464 17.85 9.34 -1.73
C PHE A 464 19.11 9.49 -2.57
N THR A 465 19.08 9.04 -3.83
CA THR A 465 20.28 8.89 -4.66
C THR A 465 20.29 9.78 -5.88
N SER A 466 19.13 10.24 -6.34
CA SER A 466 19.03 11.21 -7.43
C SER A 466 18.58 12.56 -6.88
N ASN A 467 19.20 13.64 -7.35
CA ASN A 467 18.79 15.02 -7.03
C ASN A 467 18.36 15.81 -8.28
N ALA A 468 18.64 15.30 -9.48
CA ALA A 468 18.41 15.99 -10.74
C ALA A 468 17.79 15.04 -11.76
N MET A 469 17.09 15.61 -12.74
CA MET A 469 16.58 14.84 -13.86
C MET A 469 17.75 14.42 -14.74
N GLY A 470 18.05 13.12 -14.76
CA GLY A 470 19.05 12.57 -15.66
C GLY A 470 18.56 12.60 -17.11
N ASN A 471 19.44 12.18 -18.02
CA ASN A 471 19.04 11.87 -19.38
C ASN A 471 18.05 10.69 -19.36
N LEU A 472 16.88 10.84 -20.02
CA LEU A 472 15.84 9.81 -20.04
C LEU A 472 16.26 8.56 -20.84
N ASP A 473 17.26 8.67 -21.70
CA ASP A 473 17.83 7.59 -22.50
C ASP A 473 18.91 6.77 -21.78
N GLU A 474 19.37 7.21 -20.60
CA GLU A 474 20.42 6.54 -19.83
C GLU A 474 19.83 5.73 -18.67
N PRO A 475 20.42 4.58 -18.29
CA PRO A 475 19.97 3.81 -17.15
C PRO A 475 19.88 4.64 -15.86
N TRP A 476 18.75 4.53 -15.16
CA TRP A 476 18.59 5.15 -13.84
C TRP A 476 18.61 4.08 -12.76
N ASN A 477 19.40 4.32 -11.71
CA ASN A 477 19.40 3.45 -10.54
C ASN A 477 17.98 3.34 -9.97
N TYR A 478 17.60 2.14 -9.52
CA TYR A 478 16.31 1.86 -8.89
C TYR A 478 15.06 1.94 -9.78
N ILE A 479 15.25 2.08 -11.10
CA ILE A 479 14.20 1.90 -12.10
C ILE A 479 14.57 0.69 -12.96
N GLY A 480 13.83 -0.40 -12.82
CA GLY A 480 14.06 -1.68 -13.50
C GLY A 480 15.21 -2.50 -12.92
N THR A 481 16.33 -1.86 -12.56
CA THR A 481 17.48 -2.51 -11.94
C THR A 481 17.43 -2.41 -10.41
N LEU A 482 17.19 -3.53 -9.74
CA LEU A 482 17.15 -3.66 -8.28
C LEU A 482 18.02 -4.83 -7.82
N THR A 483 19.25 -4.53 -7.41
CA THR A 483 20.28 -5.51 -7.02
C THR A 483 20.04 -6.19 -5.67
N TYR A 484 19.01 -5.77 -4.93
CA TYR A 484 18.59 -6.33 -3.64
C TYR A 484 17.16 -6.87 -3.67
N ALA A 485 16.51 -6.90 -4.84
CA ALA A 485 15.13 -7.36 -4.97
C ALA A 485 14.96 -8.87 -4.69
N ASP A 486 16.06 -9.63 -4.66
CA ASP A 486 16.12 -10.99 -4.14
C ASP A 486 15.81 -11.10 -2.64
N SER A 487 15.77 -9.98 -1.91
CA SER A 487 15.31 -9.89 -0.51
C SER A 487 13.90 -9.30 -0.36
N MET A 488 13.26 -8.88 -1.44
CA MET A 488 11.94 -8.24 -1.42
C MET A 488 10.86 -9.26 -1.76
N VAL A 489 10.01 -9.60 -0.80
CA VAL A 489 8.92 -10.57 -0.98
C VAL A 489 7.59 -9.82 -1.06
N PRO A 490 6.89 -9.82 -2.22
CA PRO A 490 5.60 -9.17 -2.34
C PRO A 490 4.54 -9.79 -1.43
N VAL A 491 3.72 -8.93 -0.83
CA VAL A 491 2.60 -9.29 0.04
C VAL A 491 1.27 -8.93 -0.62
N ALA A 492 1.17 -7.75 -1.24
CA ALA A 492 -0.06 -7.27 -1.85
C ALA A 492 0.20 -6.33 -3.03
N LEU A 493 -0.75 -6.26 -3.99
CA LEU A 493 -0.73 -5.28 -5.09
C LEU A 493 -1.67 -4.08 -4.87
N GLN A 494 -2.25 -4.00 -3.68
CA GLN A 494 -3.27 -3.02 -3.32
C GLN A 494 -3.28 -2.76 -1.82
N ALA A 495 -3.63 -1.54 -1.45
CA ALA A 495 -3.72 -1.11 -0.06
C ALA A 495 -4.92 -1.72 0.68
N PHE A 496 -5.97 -2.12 -0.05
CA PHE A 496 -7.15 -2.77 0.50
C PHE A 496 -7.85 -3.65 -0.55
N PRO A 497 -8.47 -4.78 -0.16
CA PRO A 497 -9.16 -5.66 -1.11
C PRO A 497 -10.37 -4.98 -1.77
N PRO A 498 -10.51 -5.02 -3.11
CA PRO A 498 -11.64 -4.46 -3.85
C PRO A 498 -12.85 -5.41 -3.77
N THR A 499 -13.34 -5.64 -2.56
CA THR A 499 -14.46 -6.55 -2.27
C THR A 499 -15.38 -5.89 -1.23
N THR A 500 -16.41 -6.61 -0.79
CA THR A 500 -17.35 -6.15 0.25
C THR A 500 -16.83 -6.33 1.68
N VAL A 501 -15.57 -6.72 1.84
CA VAL A 501 -14.96 -6.85 3.17
C VAL A 501 -14.74 -5.50 3.83
N MET A 502 -14.66 -5.53 5.16
CA MET A 502 -14.40 -4.37 6.00
C MET A 502 -13.06 -4.51 6.72
N GLY A 503 -12.43 -3.37 6.99
CA GLY A 503 -11.34 -3.28 7.96
C GLY A 503 -11.90 -2.87 9.33
N TYR A 504 -11.48 -3.53 10.40
CA TYR A 504 -11.82 -3.13 11.77
C TYR A 504 -10.84 -2.07 12.26
N GLY A 505 -11.16 -0.80 12.04
CA GLY A 505 -10.28 0.34 12.32
C GLY A 505 -9.71 0.92 11.04
N TYR A 506 -8.40 0.80 10.85
CA TYR A 506 -7.73 1.36 9.67
C TYR A 506 -7.81 0.42 8.47
N PRO A 507 -8.01 0.93 7.24
CA PRO A 507 -7.94 0.09 6.06
C PRO A 507 -6.56 -0.57 5.92
N ALA A 508 -6.55 -1.84 5.54
CA ALA A 508 -5.34 -2.63 5.47
C ALA A 508 -5.38 -3.63 4.31
N LEU A 509 -4.28 -4.37 4.09
CA LEU A 509 -4.14 -5.25 2.93
C LEU A 509 -5.18 -6.40 2.89
N TRP A 510 -5.91 -6.64 3.97
CA TRP A 510 -6.90 -7.71 4.17
C TRP A 510 -8.25 -7.13 4.57
N GLY A 511 -9.25 -7.99 4.69
CA GLY A 511 -10.50 -7.61 5.32
C GLY A 511 -11.37 -8.78 5.74
N TRP A 512 -12.42 -8.45 6.49
CA TRP A 512 -13.32 -9.37 7.15
C TRP A 512 -14.78 -9.05 6.83
N VAL A 513 -15.64 -10.05 6.85
CA VAL A 513 -17.10 -9.93 6.94
C VAL A 513 -17.56 -10.88 8.01
N LEU A 514 -18.28 -10.38 9.02
CA LEU A 514 -18.93 -11.19 10.03
C LEU A 514 -20.44 -10.96 9.96
N MET A 515 -21.21 -12.04 10.05
CA MET A 515 -22.68 -12.05 9.98
C MET A 515 -23.26 -12.60 11.30
N PRO A 516 -24.47 -12.20 11.74
CA PRO A 516 -25.43 -11.33 11.04
C PRO A 516 -25.13 -9.84 11.16
N GLY A 517 -24.19 -9.44 12.01
CA GLY A 517 -23.82 -8.05 12.21
C GLY A 517 -22.32 -7.91 12.50
N VAL A 518 -21.84 -6.71 12.26
CA VAL A 518 -20.45 -6.30 12.53
C VAL A 518 -20.27 -6.17 14.04
N PRO A 519 -19.43 -7.00 14.69
CA PRO A 519 -19.23 -6.84 16.11
C PRO A 519 -18.59 -5.48 16.40
N VAL A 520 -19.10 -4.81 17.43
CA VAL A 520 -18.52 -3.56 17.91
C VAL A 520 -17.28 -3.85 18.74
N ASN A 521 -16.31 -2.93 18.75
CA ASN A 521 -15.08 -3.02 19.55
C ASN A 521 -14.13 -4.16 19.16
N LEU A 522 -13.89 -4.37 17.86
CA LEU A 522 -12.82 -5.25 17.41
C LEU A 522 -11.57 -4.45 17.05
N GLY A 523 -10.41 -5.00 17.39
CA GLY A 523 -9.11 -4.58 16.89
C GLY A 523 -8.60 -5.59 15.89
N GLN A 524 -7.88 -5.12 14.88
CA GLN A 524 -7.18 -5.97 13.92
C GLN A 524 -5.72 -5.60 13.84
N GLN A 525 -4.90 -6.58 13.47
CA GLN A 525 -3.50 -6.37 13.13
C GLN A 525 -3.02 -7.47 12.19
N VAL A 526 -1.98 -7.19 11.42
CA VAL A 526 -1.20 -8.21 10.71
C VAL A 526 0.24 -8.19 11.16
N THR A 527 0.80 -9.35 11.42
CA THR A 527 2.25 -9.54 11.52
C THR A 527 2.73 -10.16 10.22
N VAL A 528 3.76 -9.55 9.63
CA VAL A 528 4.42 -10.04 8.41
C VAL A 528 5.84 -10.39 8.75
N SER A 529 6.26 -11.61 8.43
CA SER A 529 7.64 -12.03 8.61
C SER A 529 8.08 -12.93 7.46
N THR A 530 9.40 -13.08 7.31
CA THR A 530 9.99 -13.92 6.28
C THR A 530 11.08 -14.77 6.91
N SER A 531 11.16 -16.01 6.47
CA SER A 531 12.29 -16.90 6.77
C SER A 531 12.83 -17.48 5.47
N ARG A 532 14.07 -17.97 5.50
CA ARG A 532 14.57 -18.80 4.40
C ARG A 532 13.66 -20.02 4.33
N ALA A 533 13.11 -20.32 3.15
CA ALA A 533 12.48 -21.61 2.96
C ALA A 533 13.59 -22.64 3.22
N GLY A 534 13.50 -23.37 4.33
CA GLY A 534 14.50 -24.38 4.68
C GLY A 534 14.73 -25.21 3.42
N THR A 535 15.99 -25.33 2.97
CA THR A 535 16.32 -26.11 1.79
C THR A 535 15.65 -27.45 1.97
N SER A 536 14.58 -27.71 1.21
CA SER A 536 13.93 -29.01 1.27
C SER A 536 15.05 -30.04 1.11
N PRO A 537 15.07 -31.14 1.90
CA PRO A 537 16.10 -32.16 1.78
C PRO A 537 16.35 -32.63 0.33
N GLN A 538 15.36 -32.46 -0.55
CA GLN A 538 15.48 -32.68 -1.99
C GLN A 538 16.43 -31.71 -2.72
N ASN A 539 16.43 -30.41 -2.39
CA ASN A 539 17.38 -29.44 -2.98
C ASN A 539 18.79 -29.58 -2.39
N ALA A 540 18.91 -29.98 -1.12
CA ALA A 540 20.21 -30.27 -0.51
C ALA A 540 20.95 -31.41 -1.24
N LYS A 541 20.22 -32.43 -1.74
CA LYS A 541 20.81 -33.51 -2.54
C LYS A 541 21.22 -33.07 -3.94
N LYS A 542 20.54 -32.11 -4.57
CA LYS A 542 20.89 -31.61 -5.90
C LYS A 542 22.19 -30.80 -5.87
N ASN A 543 22.39 -29.99 -4.84
CA ASN A 543 23.62 -29.21 -4.68
C ASN A 543 24.84 -30.05 -4.23
N GLN A 544 24.63 -31.22 -3.62
CA GLN A 544 25.73 -32.16 -3.31
C GLN A 544 26.21 -32.96 -4.54
N GLY A 545 25.44 -32.98 -5.65
CA GLY A 545 25.81 -33.70 -6.87
C GLY A 545 26.78 -32.97 -7.79
N GLU A 546 26.87 -31.63 -7.71
CA GLU A 546 27.68 -30.81 -8.63
C GLU A 546 29.09 -30.47 -8.09
N SER A 547 29.42 -30.82 -6.84
CA SER A 547 30.75 -30.55 -6.26
C SER A 547 31.78 -31.66 -6.52
N ASN A 548 31.46 -32.69 -7.31
CA ASN A 548 32.37 -33.81 -7.61
C ASN A 548 33.15 -33.61 -8.93
N ASN A 549 33.67 -32.40 -9.16
CA ASN A 549 34.77 -32.26 -10.12
C ASN A 549 36.07 -32.71 -9.42
N PRO A 550 36.74 -33.77 -9.90
CA PRO A 550 38.03 -34.16 -9.34
C PRO A 550 39.04 -33.02 -9.52
N PRO A 551 39.96 -32.82 -8.57
CA PRO A 551 40.96 -31.78 -8.68
C PRO A 551 41.78 -31.99 -9.94
N ASN A 552 41.81 -30.97 -10.80
CA ASN A 552 42.70 -30.89 -11.95
C ASN A 552 44.12 -31.20 -11.49
N GLN A 553 44.64 -32.37 -11.88
CA GLN A 553 46.06 -32.67 -11.75
C GLN A 553 46.80 -31.80 -12.77
N VAL A 554 47.52 -30.81 -12.24
CA VAL A 554 48.54 -30.07 -12.97
C VAL A 554 49.65 -31.05 -13.37
N ARG A 555 49.96 -31.12 -14.66
CA ARG A 555 51.24 -31.58 -15.19
C ARG A 555 51.85 -30.48 -16.02
#